data_AF-J7F770-F1
#
_entry.id   AF-J7F770-F1
#
_cell.length_a   1.000
_cell.length_b   1.000
_cell.length_c   1.000
_cell.angle_alpha   90.00
_cell.angle_beta   90.00
_cell.angle_gamma   90.00
#
_symmetry.space_group_name_H-M   'P 1'
#
loop_
_entity.id
_entity.type
_entity.pdbx_description
1 polymer ?
#
loop_
_entity_poly.entity_id
_entity_poly.type
_entity_poly.pdbx_seq_one_letter_code
_entity_poly.pdbx_strand_id
1 'polypeptide(L)'
;PFSMAFLGWLFIRHLFAGYLPADQLDSYIAGLILLAAAPCTAMVFVWSRLTDGDPLFTLSQVALNDTIMIFAFAPIVGLLLGISSITVPWATLITSVVLYIVIPVILAQLLRKALLRAGQSSFDAAMNKIAPWSISALLVTLILLFAFQGEAILKQPMVIVMLSVPILIQVFFNSSLAYWLNR
;
A
#
# COMPACT_ATOMS: atom_id res chain seq x y z
N PRO A 1 7.54 -6.42 2.70
CA PRO A 1 8.08 -5.86 3.96
C PRO A 1 9.52 -6.29 4.35
N PHE A 2 9.84 -7.58 4.50
CA PHE A 2 11.15 -8.02 5.03
C PHE A 2 12.35 -7.64 4.16
N SER A 3 12.24 -7.81 2.83
CA SER A 3 13.27 -7.31 1.90
C SER A 3 13.45 -5.80 2.01
N MET A 4 12.38 -5.04 2.29
CA MET A 4 12.48 -3.60 2.51
C MET A 4 13.14 -3.26 3.84
N ALA A 5 12.89 -4.04 4.89
CA ALA A 5 13.56 -3.83 6.17
C ALA A 5 15.07 -4.00 6.02
N PHE A 6 15.50 -5.04 5.27
CA PHE A 6 16.90 -5.24 4.93
C PHE A 6 17.47 -4.11 4.07
N LEU A 7 16.78 -3.73 2.99
CA LEU A 7 17.21 -2.63 2.12
C LEU A 7 17.24 -1.28 2.86
N GLY A 8 16.26 -1.03 3.73
CA GLY A 8 16.22 0.15 4.59
C GLY A 8 17.43 0.18 5.54
N TRP A 9 17.73 -0.94 6.21
CA TRP A 9 18.90 -1.05 7.07
C TRP A 9 20.22 -0.84 6.30
N LEU A 10 20.35 -1.41 5.11
CA LEU A 10 21.55 -1.29 4.29
C LEU A 10 21.71 0.13 3.71
N PHE A 11 20.69 0.64 3.02
CA PHE A 11 20.77 1.93 2.34
C PHE A 11 20.69 3.10 3.31
N ILE A 12 19.77 3.09 4.27
CA ILE A 12 19.56 4.23 5.16
C ILE A 12 20.57 4.25 6.30
N ARG A 13 20.86 3.09 6.91
CA ARG A 13 21.73 3.03 8.10
C ARG A 13 23.22 2.89 7.79
N HIS A 14 23.60 2.40 6.60
CA HIS A 14 25.01 2.21 6.23
C HIS A 14 25.44 3.11 5.06
N LEU A 15 24.73 3.07 3.93
CA LEU A 15 25.17 3.78 2.72
C LEU A 15 24.88 5.29 2.76
N PHE A 16 23.72 5.69 3.28
CA PHE A 16 23.24 7.08 3.25
C PHE A 16 23.22 7.76 4.62
N ALA A 17 23.66 7.08 5.69
CA ALA A 17 23.61 7.60 7.05
C ALA A 17 24.34 8.96 7.21
N GLY A 18 25.43 9.19 6.46
CA GLY A 18 26.16 10.46 6.49
C GLY A 18 25.51 11.61 5.70
N TYR A 19 24.53 11.30 4.85
CA TYR A 19 23.84 12.28 3.99
C TYR A 19 22.42 12.59 4.45
N LEU A 20 21.91 11.81 5.40
CA LEU A 20 20.56 11.94 5.95
C LEU A 20 20.61 12.50 7.38
N PRO A 21 19.58 13.25 7.81
CA PRO A 21 19.47 13.70 9.19
C PRO A 21 19.48 12.49 10.15
N ALA A 22 20.44 12.46 11.07
CA ALA A 22 20.65 11.33 11.97
C ALA A 22 19.44 11.04 12.87
N ASP A 23 18.65 12.07 13.17
CA ASP A 23 17.42 12.01 13.95
C ASP A 23 16.24 11.37 13.19
N GLN A 24 16.29 11.29 11.87
CA GLN A 24 15.17 10.81 11.04
C GLN A 24 15.40 9.45 10.41
N LEU A 25 16.59 8.84 10.58
CA LEU A 25 16.94 7.55 9.98
C LEU A 25 15.92 6.45 10.34
N ASP A 26 15.56 6.34 11.61
CA ASP A 26 14.61 5.33 12.07
C ASP A 26 13.19 5.60 11.54
N SER A 27 12.79 6.88 11.43
CA SER A 27 11.51 7.26 10.82
C SER A 27 11.46 6.95 9.32
N TYR A 28 12.55 7.15 8.59
CA TYR A 28 12.61 6.78 7.17
C TYR A 28 12.58 5.27 6.98
N ILE A 29 13.32 4.50 7.78
CA ILE A 29 13.27 3.03 7.72
C ILE A 29 11.85 2.54 8.03
N ALA A 30 11.21 3.07 9.08
CA ALA A 30 9.83 2.74 9.41
C ALA A 30 8.87 3.07 8.26
N GLY A 31 9.01 4.25 7.65
CA GLY A 31 8.23 4.65 6.49
C GLY A 31 8.40 3.70 5.29
N LEU A 32 9.63 3.29 4.99
CA LEU A 32 9.92 2.33 3.91
C LEU A 32 9.30 0.96 4.19
N ILE A 33 9.40 0.47 5.42
CA ILE A 33 8.79 -0.82 5.83
C ILE A 33 7.28 -0.75 5.71
N LEU A 34 6.65 0.33 6.20
CA LEU A 34 5.21 0.55 6.12
C LEU A 34 4.74 0.61 4.66
N LEU A 35 5.45 1.35 3.80
CA LEU A 35 5.17 1.42 2.38
C LEU A 35 5.22 0.03 1.71
N ALA A 36 6.24 -0.77 2.04
CA ALA A 36 6.41 -2.13 1.49
C ALA A 36 5.53 -3.20 2.18
N ALA A 37 4.81 -2.85 3.23
CA ALA A 37 3.82 -3.70 3.89
C ALA A 37 2.39 -3.37 3.44
N ALA A 38 2.16 -2.14 2.98
CA ALA A 38 0.86 -1.70 2.50
C ALA A 38 0.53 -2.37 1.15
N PRO A 39 -0.62 -3.05 1.03
CA PRO A 39 -1.07 -3.58 -0.24
C PRO A 39 -1.64 -2.47 -1.11
N CYS A 40 -1.46 -2.62 -2.42
CA CYS A 40 -2.09 -1.74 -3.39
C CYS A 40 -3.13 -2.53 -4.18
N THR A 41 -4.41 -2.30 -3.90
CA THR A 41 -5.51 -3.08 -4.50
C THR A 41 -5.99 -2.45 -5.80
N ALA A 42 -6.31 -1.14 -5.76
CA ALA A 42 -6.91 -0.44 -6.91
C ALA A 42 -5.94 -0.25 -8.08
N MET A 43 -4.68 0.14 -7.82
CA MET A 43 -3.74 0.48 -8.89
C MET A 43 -3.31 -0.76 -9.68
N VAL A 44 -3.21 -1.92 -9.04
CA VAL A 44 -2.80 -3.18 -9.69
C VAL A 44 -3.81 -3.57 -10.77
N PHE A 45 -5.11 -3.34 -10.56
CA PHE A 45 -6.12 -3.55 -11.60
C PHE A 45 -5.97 -2.62 -12.80
N VAL A 46 -5.62 -1.35 -12.56
CA VAL A 46 -5.36 -0.39 -13.64
C VAL A 46 -4.16 -0.84 -14.47
N TRP A 47 -3.05 -1.21 -13.82
CA TRP A 47 -1.85 -1.72 -14.52
C TRP A 47 -2.11 -3.03 -15.26
N SER A 48 -2.85 -3.97 -14.66
CA SER A 48 -3.23 -5.21 -15.33
C SER A 48 -4.04 -4.94 -16.59
N ARG A 49 -4.99 -3.98 -16.56
CA ARG A 49 -5.76 -3.61 -17.76
C ARG A 49 -4.89 -2.94 -18.82
N LEU A 50 -3.93 -2.11 -18.43
CA LEU A 50 -3.03 -1.42 -19.37
C LEU A 50 -2.02 -2.35 -20.05
N THR A 51 -1.77 -3.53 -19.47
CA THR A 51 -0.80 -4.52 -19.95
C THR A 51 -1.46 -5.77 -20.53
N ASP A 52 -2.77 -5.74 -20.78
CA ASP A 52 -3.58 -6.89 -21.22
C ASP A 52 -3.42 -8.13 -20.34
N GLY A 53 -3.20 -7.93 -19.04
CA GLY A 53 -3.07 -8.99 -18.04
C GLY A 53 -4.42 -9.65 -17.68
N ASP A 54 -4.37 -10.85 -17.11
CA ASP A 54 -5.55 -11.61 -16.69
C ASP A 54 -6.22 -10.95 -15.45
N PRO A 55 -7.46 -10.42 -15.59
CA PRO A 55 -8.15 -9.74 -14.50
C PRO A 55 -8.64 -10.70 -13.40
N LEU A 56 -8.91 -11.97 -13.71
CA LEU A 56 -9.34 -12.98 -12.74
C LEU A 56 -8.16 -13.43 -11.88
N PHE A 57 -7.01 -13.67 -12.51
CA PHE A 57 -5.77 -13.96 -11.79
C PHE A 57 -5.39 -12.78 -10.88
N THR A 58 -5.40 -11.56 -11.41
CA THR A 58 -5.15 -10.34 -10.63
C THR A 58 -6.11 -10.20 -9.45
N LEU A 59 -7.40 -10.44 -9.66
CA LEU A 59 -8.40 -10.41 -8.59
C LEU A 59 -8.13 -11.44 -7.50
N SER A 60 -7.78 -12.68 -7.87
CA SER A 60 -7.46 -13.72 -6.88
C SER A 60 -6.23 -13.35 -6.03
N GLN A 61 -5.19 -12.77 -6.65
CA GLN A 61 -3.97 -12.36 -5.96
C GLN A 61 -4.24 -11.20 -5.00
N VAL A 62 -4.98 -10.19 -5.45
CA VAL A 62 -5.38 -9.05 -4.61
C VAL A 62 -6.23 -9.53 -3.43
N ALA A 63 -7.23 -10.39 -3.67
CA ALA A 63 -8.09 -10.91 -2.62
C ALA A 63 -7.32 -11.74 -1.57
N LEU A 64 -6.37 -12.56 -2.01
CA LEU A 64 -5.50 -13.33 -1.11
C LEU A 64 -4.59 -12.39 -0.31
N ASN A 65 -4.02 -11.38 -0.95
CA ASN A 65 -3.15 -10.39 -0.30
C ASN A 65 -3.92 -9.60 0.77
N ASP A 66 -5.11 -9.09 0.45
CA ASP A 66 -5.95 -8.34 1.38
C ASP A 66 -6.40 -9.22 2.57
N THR A 67 -6.70 -10.49 2.32
CA THR A 67 -7.04 -11.44 3.38
C THR A 67 -5.86 -11.65 4.32
N ILE A 68 -4.66 -11.86 3.77
CA ILE A 68 -3.43 -11.97 4.57
C ILE A 68 -3.21 -10.68 5.34
N MET A 69 -3.42 -9.50 4.74
CA MET A 69 -3.25 -8.21 5.40
C MET A 69 -4.12 -8.10 6.67
N ILE A 70 -5.41 -8.44 6.60
CA ILE A 70 -6.33 -8.31 7.75
C ILE A 70 -5.79 -9.02 9.00
N PHE A 71 -5.17 -10.18 8.84
CA PHE A 71 -4.66 -10.97 9.97
C PHE A 71 -3.18 -10.74 10.25
N ALA A 72 -2.36 -10.54 9.23
CA ALA A 72 -0.90 -10.54 9.34
C ALA A 72 -0.29 -9.13 9.36
N PHE A 73 -0.98 -8.09 8.87
CA PHE A 73 -0.42 -6.73 8.83
C PHE A 73 -0.08 -6.19 10.21
N ALA A 74 -1.05 -6.19 11.14
CA ALA A 74 -0.81 -5.67 12.48
C ALA A 74 0.27 -6.47 13.24
N PRO A 75 0.29 -7.82 13.23
CA PRO A 75 1.39 -8.59 13.82
C PRO A 75 2.76 -8.35 13.16
N ILE A 76 2.84 -8.32 11.83
CA ILE A 76 4.11 -8.15 11.10
C ILE A 76 4.68 -6.75 11.32
N VAL A 77 3.84 -5.71 11.24
CA VAL A 77 4.26 -4.33 11.49
C VAL A 77 4.65 -4.16 12.96
N GLY A 78 3.89 -4.74 13.89
CA GLY A 78 4.24 -4.76 15.31
C GLY A 78 5.61 -5.38 15.59
N LEU A 79 5.90 -6.53 14.97
CA LEU A 79 7.19 -7.21 15.07
C LEU A 79 8.33 -6.35 14.48
N LEU A 80 8.16 -5.86 13.24
CA LEU A 80 9.21 -5.12 12.53
C LEU A 80 9.51 -3.74 13.15
N LEU A 81 8.48 -3.03 13.63
CA LEU A 81 8.66 -1.74 14.31
C LEU A 81 9.15 -1.91 15.75
N GLY A 82 8.76 -2.99 16.44
CA GLY A 82 9.28 -3.34 17.76
C GLY A 82 10.78 -3.61 17.76
N ILE A 83 11.30 -4.26 16.69
CA ILE A 83 12.76 -4.45 16.47
C ILE A 83 13.46 -3.10 16.23
N SER A 84 12.75 -2.09 15.73
CA SER A 84 13.26 -0.74 15.48
C SER A 84 13.09 0.22 16.67
N SER A 85 12.74 -0.28 17.86
CA SER A 85 12.55 0.51 19.11
C SER A 85 11.48 1.62 19.05
N ILE A 86 10.55 1.55 18.09
CA ILE A 86 9.44 2.50 17.97
C ILE A 86 8.24 1.92 18.73
N THR A 87 7.66 2.71 19.65
CA THR A 87 6.45 2.33 20.37
C THR A 87 5.27 2.26 19.41
N VAL A 88 4.73 1.05 19.24
CA VAL A 88 3.60 0.81 18.33
C VAL A 88 2.31 1.22 19.02
N PRO A 89 1.55 2.21 18.48
CA PRO A 89 0.28 2.64 19.07
C PRO A 89 -0.83 1.64 18.72
N TRP A 90 -0.88 0.52 19.43
CA TRP A 90 -1.81 -0.59 19.17
C TRP A 90 -3.28 -0.17 19.15
N ALA A 91 -3.68 0.72 20.05
CA ALA A 91 -5.04 1.26 20.08
C ALA A 91 -5.37 1.98 18.76
N THR A 92 -4.47 2.87 18.30
CA THR A 92 -4.63 3.59 17.04
C THR A 92 -4.65 2.65 15.85
N LEU A 93 -3.74 1.68 15.79
CA LEU A 93 -3.70 0.69 14.69
C LEU A 93 -5.00 -0.11 14.61
N ILE A 94 -5.49 -0.64 15.74
CA ILE A 94 -6.74 -1.40 15.76
C ILE A 94 -7.91 -0.51 15.36
N THR A 95 -8.01 0.71 15.90
CA THR A 95 -9.05 1.66 15.51
C THR A 95 -9.00 1.98 14.01
N SER A 96 -7.81 2.21 13.44
CA SER A 96 -7.63 2.46 12.01
C SER A 96 -8.03 1.25 11.16
N VAL A 97 -7.66 0.03 11.55
CA VAL A 97 -8.08 -1.20 10.84
C VAL A 97 -9.60 -1.36 10.88
N VAL A 98 -10.23 -1.19 12.04
CA VAL A 98 -11.68 -1.31 12.14
C VAL A 98 -12.39 -0.25 11.29
N LEU A 99 -11.95 1.00 11.39
CA LEU A 99 -12.61 2.13 10.73
C LEU A 99 -12.38 2.14 9.22
N TYR A 100 -11.15 1.90 8.75
CA TYR A 100 -10.79 2.03 7.34
C TYR A 100 -10.88 0.71 6.55
N ILE A 101 -10.94 -0.46 7.21
CA ILE A 101 -11.01 -1.77 6.53
C ILE A 101 -12.31 -2.49 6.90
N VAL A 102 -12.53 -2.79 8.17
CA VAL A 102 -13.63 -3.69 8.59
C VAL A 102 -15.00 -3.08 8.27
N ILE A 103 -15.24 -1.83 8.65
CA ILE A 103 -16.53 -1.15 8.42
C ILE A 103 -16.84 -1.04 6.91
N PRO A 104 -15.94 -0.52 6.04
CA PRO A 104 -16.19 -0.46 4.60
C PRO A 104 -16.46 -1.82 3.97
N VAL A 105 -15.74 -2.87 4.37
CA VAL A 105 -15.96 -4.23 3.86
C VAL A 105 -17.35 -4.75 4.23
N ILE A 106 -17.78 -4.57 5.48
CA ILE A 106 -19.13 -4.99 5.91
C ILE A 106 -20.19 -4.25 5.10
N LEU A 107 -20.08 -2.93 4.96
CA LEU A 107 -21.01 -2.13 4.16
C LEU A 107 -21.04 -2.59 2.70
N ALA A 108 -19.88 -2.81 2.08
CA ALA A 108 -19.76 -3.29 0.71
C ALA A 108 -20.44 -4.65 0.51
N GLN A 109 -20.27 -5.59 1.45
CA GLN A 109 -20.91 -6.91 1.38
C GLN A 109 -22.43 -6.84 1.56
N LEU A 110 -22.91 -5.98 2.45
CA LEU A 110 -24.35 -5.76 2.65
C LEU A 110 -25.00 -5.16 1.39
N LEU A 111 -24.38 -4.13 0.80
CA LEU A 111 -24.80 -3.51 -0.46
C LEU A 111 -24.79 -4.53 -1.60
N ARG A 112 -23.70 -5.28 -1.76
CA ARG A 112 -23.59 -6.34 -2.78
C ARG A 112 -24.70 -7.37 -2.66
N LYS A 113 -24.98 -7.84 -1.44
CA LYS A 113 -26.04 -8.83 -1.19
C LYS A 113 -27.43 -8.26 -1.53
N ALA A 114 -27.69 -6.99 -1.21
CA ALA A 114 -28.94 -6.32 -1.54
C ALA A 114 -29.12 -6.14 -3.06
N LEU A 115 -28.08 -5.69 -3.76
CA LEU A 115 -28.09 -5.49 -5.22
C LEU A 115 -28.25 -6.80 -5.98
N LEU A 116 -27.54 -7.87 -5.57
CA LEU A 116 -27.66 -9.18 -6.21
C LEU A 116 -29.04 -9.82 -5.99
N ARG A 117 -29.71 -9.54 -4.86
CA ARG A 117 -31.12 -9.93 -4.66
C ARG A 117 -32.08 -9.24 -5.63
N ALA A 118 -31.75 -8.02 -6.06
CA ALA A 118 -32.51 -7.28 -7.07
C ALA A 118 -32.16 -7.69 -8.52
N GLY A 119 -31.21 -8.62 -8.69
CA GLY A 119 -30.78 -9.15 -9.99
C GLY A 119 -29.42 -8.62 -10.46
N GLN A 120 -28.75 -9.39 -11.32
CA GLN A 120 -27.41 -9.07 -11.82
C GLN A 120 -27.35 -7.71 -12.53
N SER A 121 -28.41 -7.36 -13.28
CA SER A 121 -28.50 -6.07 -13.97
C SER A 121 -28.51 -4.86 -13.02
N SER A 122 -29.10 -5.01 -11.83
CA SER A 122 -29.10 -3.97 -10.79
C SER A 122 -27.69 -3.76 -10.23
N PHE A 123 -26.96 -4.85 -10.00
CA PHE A 123 -25.56 -4.80 -9.56
C PHE A 123 -24.66 -4.14 -10.62
N ASP A 124 -24.78 -4.55 -11.88
CA ASP A 124 -23.95 -3.99 -12.96
C ASP A 124 -24.22 -2.50 -13.18
N ALA A 125 -25.50 -2.08 -13.13
CA ALA A 125 -25.88 -0.68 -13.21
C ALA A 125 -25.32 0.17 -12.05
N ALA A 126 -25.34 -0.37 -10.83
CA ALA A 126 -24.73 0.29 -9.67
C ALA A 126 -23.20 0.40 -9.81
N MET A 127 -22.54 -0.66 -10.28
CA MET A 127 -21.09 -0.67 -10.48
C MET A 127 -20.65 0.38 -11.51
N ASN A 128 -21.36 0.48 -12.63
CA ASN A 128 -21.11 1.49 -13.66
C ASN A 128 -21.27 2.92 -13.13
N LYS A 129 -22.20 3.15 -12.21
CA LYS A 129 -22.38 4.47 -11.56
C LYS A 129 -21.29 4.79 -10.55
N ILE A 130 -20.79 3.81 -9.80
CA ILE A 130 -19.78 4.02 -8.74
C ILE A 130 -18.36 4.16 -9.31
N ALA A 131 -18.06 3.50 -10.43
CA ALA A 131 -16.75 3.53 -11.07
C ALA A 131 -16.12 4.95 -11.21
N PRO A 132 -16.81 5.97 -11.77
CA PRO A 132 -16.24 7.32 -11.90
C PRO A 132 -16.01 8.02 -10.56
N TRP A 133 -16.81 7.72 -9.52
CA TRP A 133 -16.62 8.28 -8.18
C TRP A 133 -15.37 7.72 -7.51
N SER A 134 -15.09 6.42 -7.69
CA SER A 134 -13.88 5.80 -7.16
C SER A 134 -12.61 6.42 -7.76
N ILE A 135 -12.58 6.62 -9.09
CA ILE A 135 -11.45 7.26 -9.78
C ILE A 135 -11.32 8.72 -9.34
N SER A 136 -12.43 9.46 -9.28
CA SER A 136 -12.43 10.86 -8.82
C SER A 136 -11.89 10.97 -7.39
N ALA A 137 -12.32 10.11 -6.46
CA ALA A 137 -11.84 10.10 -5.08
C ALA A 137 -10.34 9.78 -4.99
N LEU A 138 -9.85 8.82 -5.79
CA LEU A 138 -8.42 8.50 -5.87
C LEU A 138 -7.60 9.71 -6.36
N LEU A 139 -8.05 10.36 -7.43
CA LEU A 139 -7.38 11.55 -7.98
C LEU A 139 -7.41 12.73 -7.02
N VAL A 140 -8.54 12.97 -6.34
CA VAL A 140 -8.64 14.00 -5.30
C VAL A 140 -7.67 13.70 -4.16
N THR A 141 -7.59 12.45 -3.71
CA THR A 141 -6.65 12.04 -2.66
C THR A 141 -5.20 12.28 -3.10
N LEU A 142 -4.87 11.96 -4.35
CA LEU A 142 -3.55 12.22 -4.93
C LEU A 142 -3.22 13.72 -4.92
N ILE A 143 -4.15 14.56 -5.41
CA ILE A 143 -3.98 16.02 -5.43
C ILE A 143 -3.76 16.55 -4.01
N LEU A 144 -4.57 16.09 -3.04
CA LEU A 144 -4.45 16.50 -1.64
C LEU A 144 -3.11 16.08 -1.03
N LEU A 145 -2.65 14.86 -1.29
CA LEU A 145 -1.36 14.39 -0.80
C LEU A 145 -0.21 15.25 -1.33
N PHE A 146 -0.20 15.56 -2.63
CA PHE A 146 0.83 16.43 -3.22
C PHE A 146 0.70 17.88 -2.75
N ALA A 147 -0.52 18.39 -2.57
CA ALA A 147 -0.73 19.73 -2.05
C ALA A 147 -0.21 19.88 -0.61
N PHE A 148 -0.49 18.90 0.27
CA PHE A 148 -0.03 18.93 1.66
C PHE A 148 1.46 18.62 1.82
N GLN A 149 2.04 17.79 0.94
CA GLN A 149 3.46 17.45 0.99
C GLN A 149 4.35 18.31 0.08
N GLY A 150 3.80 19.28 -0.64
CA GLY A 150 4.51 20.07 -1.63
C GLY A 150 5.74 20.79 -1.08
N GLU A 151 5.63 21.40 0.11
CA GLU A 151 6.78 22.06 0.75
C GLU A 151 7.90 21.07 1.11
N ALA A 152 7.56 19.90 1.62
CA ALA A 152 8.53 18.87 1.97
C ALA A 152 9.26 18.36 0.72
N ILE A 153 8.52 18.18 -0.38
CA ILE A 153 9.08 17.78 -1.68
C ILE A 153 10.11 18.80 -2.18
N LEU A 154 9.81 20.09 -2.07
CA LEU A 154 10.71 21.15 -2.52
C LEU A 154 11.93 21.34 -1.60
N LYS A 155 11.76 21.16 -0.28
CA LYS A 155 12.83 21.35 0.71
C LYS A 155 13.82 20.18 0.75
N GLN A 156 13.38 18.95 0.47
CA GLN A 156 14.19 17.74 0.64
C GLN A 156 14.30 16.85 -0.61
N PRO A 157 14.65 17.38 -1.80
CA PRO A 157 14.69 16.59 -3.03
C PRO A 157 15.74 15.48 -2.99
N MET A 158 16.91 15.74 -2.38
CA MET A 158 17.98 14.74 -2.28
C MET A 158 17.59 13.55 -1.39
N VAL A 159 16.88 13.80 -0.28
CA VAL A 159 16.37 12.74 0.59
C VAL A 159 15.41 11.85 -0.20
N ILE A 160 14.49 12.43 -0.96
CA ILE A 160 13.52 11.68 -1.77
C ILE A 160 14.24 10.79 -2.79
N VAL A 161 15.25 11.32 -3.49
CA VAL A 161 16.06 10.54 -4.43
C VAL A 161 16.75 9.38 -3.71
N MET A 162 17.37 9.61 -2.56
CA MET A 162 18.02 8.55 -1.77
C MET A 162 17.03 7.47 -1.31
N LEU A 163 15.84 7.85 -0.84
CA LEU A 163 14.79 6.92 -0.46
C LEU A 163 14.21 6.16 -1.66
N SER A 164 14.22 6.75 -2.86
CA SER A 164 13.75 6.10 -4.07
C SER A 164 14.63 4.92 -4.50
N VAL A 165 15.93 4.94 -4.19
CA VAL A 165 16.89 3.88 -4.57
C VAL A 165 16.49 2.51 -4.01
N PRO A 166 16.35 2.31 -2.68
CA PRO A 166 15.95 1.01 -2.14
C PRO A 166 14.53 0.63 -2.59
N ILE A 167 13.63 1.59 -2.79
CA ILE A 167 12.27 1.32 -3.28
C ILE A 167 12.34 0.74 -4.70
N LEU A 168 13.08 1.36 -5.61
CA LEU A 168 13.22 0.90 -6.99
C LEU A 168 13.86 -0.49 -7.04
N ILE A 169 14.95 -0.69 -6.29
CA ILE A 169 15.62 -2.01 -6.19
C ILE A 169 14.61 -3.06 -5.75
N GLN A 170 13.82 -2.78 -4.70
CA GLN A 170 12.83 -3.70 -4.21
C GLN A 170 11.74 -4.01 -5.25
N VAL A 171 11.18 -2.98 -5.89
CA VAL A 171 10.11 -3.12 -6.87
C VAL A 171 10.60 -3.95 -8.05
N PHE A 172 11.75 -3.62 -8.64
CA PHE A 172 12.32 -4.39 -9.74
C PHE A 172 12.64 -5.82 -9.33
N PHE A 173 13.25 -6.04 -8.17
CA PHE A 173 13.55 -7.37 -7.67
C PHE A 173 12.28 -8.23 -7.53
N ASN A 174 11.26 -7.71 -6.84
CA ASN A 174 10.00 -8.42 -6.61
C ASN A 174 9.26 -8.70 -7.94
N SER A 175 9.15 -7.69 -8.81
CA SER A 175 8.46 -7.83 -10.10
C SER A 175 9.19 -8.80 -11.03
N SER A 176 10.52 -8.74 -11.12
CA SER A 176 11.31 -9.67 -11.94
C SER A 176 11.25 -11.09 -11.38
N LEU A 177 11.33 -11.28 -10.06
CA LEU A 177 11.19 -12.59 -9.43
C LEU A 177 9.82 -13.19 -9.69
N ALA A 178 8.74 -12.41 -9.49
CA ALA A 178 7.38 -12.86 -9.76
C ALA A 178 7.15 -13.20 -11.23
N TYR A 179 7.70 -12.39 -12.15
CA TYR A 179 7.64 -12.66 -13.59
C TYR A 179 8.35 -13.97 -13.95
N TRP A 180 9.54 -14.20 -13.39
CA TRP A 180 10.32 -15.40 -13.66
C TRP A 180 9.67 -16.67 -13.09
N LEU A 181 9.09 -16.59 -11.88
CA LEU A 181 8.41 -17.73 -11.25
C LEU A 181 7.07 -18.10 -11.91
N ASN A 182 6.44 -17.16 -12.62
CA ASN A 182 5.19 -17.39 -13.35
C ASN A 182 5.40 -17.76 -14.83
N ARG A 183 6.65 -17.84 -15.29
CA ARG A 183 7.01 -18.23 -16.67
C ARG A 183 7.20 -19.73 -16.78
#